data_AF-A0A9D8B239-F1
#
_entry.id   AF-A0A9D8B239-F1
#
_cell.length_a   1.000
_cell.length_b   1.000
_cell.length_c   1.000
_cell.angle_alpha   90.00
_cell.angle_beta   90.00
_cell.angle_gamma   90.00
#
_symmetry.space_group_name_H-M   'P 1'
#
loop_
_entity.id
_entity.type
_entity.pdbx_description
1 polymer ?
#
loop_
_entity_poly.entity_id
_entity_poly.type
_entity_poly.pdbx_seq_one_letter_code
_entity_poly.pdbx_strand_id
1 'polypeptide(L)'
;MITQTSKRKDAVCNTCTLNLVSIAYQRAPLFRLLREPLKLGMRVLALIYRVNPGEYIVRTPNCYGCIRFYKIALKEKSVIFRWLNDRVNPIFDAVLEQIVAPDELHQSKTYARAATLGTVNPDQADEWMKGQKVGF
;
A
#
# COMPACT_ATOMS: atom_id res chain seq x y z
N MET A 1 29.46 6.06 15.08
CA MET A 1 28.23 6.44 14.36
C MET A 1 28.36 5.92 12.94
N ILE A 2 27.63 4.87 12.57
CA ILE A 2 27.75 4.24 11.24
C ILE A 2 26.77 4.96 10.31
N THR A 3 27.31 5.80 9.44
CA THR A 3 26.60 6.48 8.36
C THR A 3 26.24 5.44 7.30
N GLN A 4 25.06 4.82 7.40
CA GLN A 4 24.50 4.02 6.29
C GLN A 4 23.94 4.98 5.24
N THR A 5 24.71 5.19 4.18
CA THR A 5 24.25 5.72 2.88
C THR A 5 23.29 4.71 2.25
N SER A 6 22.02 4.70 2.68
CA SER A 6 21.00 3.92 1.97
C SER A 6 20.72 4.60 0.63
N LYS A 7 20.96 3.86 -0.48
CA LYS A 7 20.45 4.22 -1.81
C LYS A 7 18.93 4.33 -1.68
N ARG A 8 18.41 5.55 -1.65
CA ARG A 8 16.97 5.77 -1.55
C ARG A 8 16.29 5.15 -2.77
N LYS A 9 15.33 4.25 -2.56
CA LYS A 9 14.61 3.54 -3.64
C LYS A 9 13.45 4.41 -4.12
N ASP A 10 13.29 4.59 -5.43
CA ASP A 10 12.13 5.33 -5.96
C ASP A 10 10.83 4.55 -5.71
N ALA A 11 9.85 5.24 -5.13
CA ALA A 11 8.53 4.69 -4.86
C ALA A 11 7.66 4.61 -6.14
N VAL A 12 7.96 3.68 -7.05
CA VAL A 12 7.17 3.50 -8.28
C VAL A 12 5.97 2.60 -8.04
N CYS A 13 4.75 3.11 -8.25
CA CYS A 13 3.50 2.36 -8.09
C CYS A 13 2.68 2.36 -9.39
N ASN A 14 2.33 1.16 -9.90
CA ASN A 14 1.45 1.03 -11.07
C ASN A 14 -0.05 1.09 -10.73
N THR A 15 -0.43 0.75 -9.50
CA THR A 15 -1.82 0.75 -9.03
C THR A 15 -1.84 1.05 -7.53
N CYS A 16 -2.71 1.97 -7.11
CA CYS A 16 -2.78 2.40 -5.73
C CYS A 16 -3.73 1.49 -4.93
N THR A 17 -3.16 0.49 -4.25
CA THR A 17 -3.93 -0.43 -3.37
C THR A 17 -4.54 0.28 -2.15
N LEU A 18 -4.10 1.49 -1.81
CA LEU A 18 -4.76 2.28 -0.77
C LEU A 18 -6.10 2.83 -1.26
N ASN A 19 -6.13 3.41 -2.47
CA ASN A 19 -7.34 3.94 -3.09
C ASN A 19 -8.37 2.84 -3.40
N LEU A 20 -7.95 1.70 -3.98
CA LEU A 20 -8.86 0.57 -4.18
C LEU A 20 -9.56 0.13 -2.89
N VAL A 21 -8.86 0.24 -1.77
CA VAL A 21 -9.38 -0.23 -0.50
C VAL A 21 -10.12 0.84 0.28
N SER A 22 -9.89 2.13 0.04
CA SER A 22 -10.82 3.14 0.54
C SER A 22 -12.19 2.92 -0.08
N ILE A 23 -12.24 2.66 -1.39
CA ILE A 23 -13.47 2.29 -2.12
C ILE A 23 -14.08 1.00 -1.54
N ALA A 24 -13.28 -0.06 -1.39
CA ALA A 24 -13.77 -1.31 -0.83
C ALA A 24 -14.30 -1.18 0.61
N TYR A 25 -13.69 -0.33 1.45
CA TYR A 25 -14.17 -0.07 2.80
C TYR A 25 -15.50 0.68 2.84
N GLN A 26 -15.72 1.60 1.89
CA GLN A 26 -16.99 2.32 1.78
C GLN A 26 -18.13 1.40 1.34
N ARG A 27 -17.85 0.45 0.44
CA ARG A 27 -18.87 -0.47 -0.09
C ARG A 27 -19.11 -1.69 0.79
N ALA A 28 -18.05 -2.27 1.35
CA ALA A 28 -18.09 -3.51 2.11
C ALA A 28 -17.30 -3.37 3.41
N PRO A 29 -17.91 -2.84 4.48
CA PRO A 29 -17.23 -2.67 5.78
C PRO A 29 -16.73 -4.00 6.36
N LEU A 30 -17.32 -5.14 5.98
CA LEU A 30 -16.86 -6.48 6.37
C LEU A 30 -15.44 -6.80 5.84
N PHE A 31 -15.02 -6.18 4.73
CA PHE A 31 -13.65 -6.31 4.20
C PHE A 31 -12.58 -5.87 5.20
N ARG A 32 -12.95 -5.01 6.15
CA ARG A 32 -12.09 -4.55 7.24
C ARG A 32 -11.63 -5.71 8.14
N LEU A 33 -12.48 -6.70 8.38
CA LEU A 33 -12.12 -7.90 9.15
C LEU A 33 -11.10 -8.78 8.44
N LEU A 34 -11.05 -8.77 7.11
CA LEU A 34 -10.02 -9.48 6.35
C LEU A 34 -8.71 -8.71 6.34
N ARG A 35 -8.77 -7.39 6.10
CA ARG A 35 -7.58 -6.56 5.90
C ARG A 35 -6.86 -6.18 7.19
N GLU A 36 -7.56 -5.90 8.28
CA GLU A 36 -6.91 -5.47 9.53
C GLU A 36 -5.99 -6.53 10.14
N PRO A 37 -6.38 -7.82 10.22
CA PRO A 37 -5.46 -8.89 10.64
C PRO A 37 -4.24 -9.00 9.72
N LEU A 38 -4.44 -8.86 8.40
CA LEU A 38 -3.34 -8.89 7.44
C LEU A 38 -2.37 -7.69 7.64
N LYS A 39 -2.91 -6.49 7.90
CA LYS A 39 -2.12 -5.31 8.27
C LYS A 39 -1.35 -5.57 9.57
N LEU A 40 -1.99 -6.16 10.57
CA LEU A 40 -1.34 -6.48 11.85
C LEU A 40 -0.20 -7.49 11.67
N GLY A 41 -0.43 -8.55 10.89
CA GLY A 41 0.62 -9.53 10.55
C GLY A 41 1.80 -8.86 9.84
N MET A 42 1.55 -7.97 8.88
CA MET A 42 2.60 -7.16 8.26
C MET A 42 3.32 -6.24 9.24
N ARG A 43 2.62 -5.63 10.22
CA ARG A 43 3.25 -4.80 11.27
C ARG A 43 4.22 -5.61 12.11
N VAL A 44 3.76 -6.76 12.61
CA VAL A 44 4.57 -7.65 13.46
C VAL A 44 5.80 -8.12 12.71
N LEU A 45 5.63 -8.57 11.46
CA LEU A 45 6.76 -8.97 10.62
C LEU A 45 7.70 -7.79 10.32
N ALA A 46 7.16 -6.61 9.99
CA ALA A 46 7.98 -5.43 9.72
C ALA A 46 8.83 -5.03 10.93
N LEU A 47 8.29 -5.18 12.14
CA LEU A 47 8.99 -4.94 13.39
C LEU A 47 10.09 -5.99 13.63
N ILE A 48 9.80 -7.27 13.42
CA ILE A 48 10.76 -8.37 13.55
C ILE A 48 11.93 -8.21 12.57
N TYR A 49 11.65 -7.89 11.31
CA TYR A 49 12.66 -7.74 10.24
C TYR A 49 13.25 -6.32 10.13
N ARG A 50 12.93 -5.42 11.07
CA ARG A 50 13.35 -4.00 11.11
C ARG A 50 13.25 -3.35 9.72
N VAL A 51 12.05 -3.34 9.16
CA VAL A 51 11.77 -2.71 7.86
C VAL A 51 11.59 -1.21 8.03
N ASN A 52 12.41 -0.42 7.34
CA ASN A 52 12.29 1.04 7.34
C ASN A 52 11.68 1.51 6.01
N PRO A 53 10.41 2.01 5.98
CA PRO A 53 9.81 2.54 4.76
C PRO A 53 10.38 3.91 4.37
N GLY A 54 11.12 4.58 5.26
CA GLY A 54 11.74 5.89 5.01
C GLY A 54 12.89 5.84 3.99
N GLU A 55 13.29 4.64 3.58
CA GLU A 55 14.25 4.43 2.48
C GLU A 55 13.61 4.70 1.11
N TYR A 56 12.29 4.82 1.02
CA TYR A 56 11.58 5.08 -0.23
C TYR A 56 11.33 6.58 -0.44
N ILE A 57 11.76 7.12 -1.58
CA ILE A 57 11.45 8.51 -1.96
C ILE A 57 10.01 8.57 -2.46
N VAL A 58 9.16 9.25 -1.72
CA VAL A 58 7.76 9.51 -2.10
C VAL A 58 7.59 10.96 -2.56
N ARG A 59 6.78 11.16 -3.60
CA ARG A 59 6.51 12.51 -4.16
C ARG A 59 5.19 13.11 -3.69
N THR A 60 4.37 12.33 -3.00
CA THR A 60 3.12 12.79 -2.39
C THR A 60 3.09 12.42 -0.91
N PRO A 61 2.57 13.30 -0.03
CA PRO A 61 2.49 13.03 1.41
C PRO A 61 1.70 11.74 1.71
N ASN A 62 0.65 11.48 0.92
CA ASN A 62 -0.23 10.32 1.07
C ASN A 62 0.45 8.97 0.77
N CYS A 63 1.61 8.99 0.10
CA CYS A 63 2.43 7.78 -0.09
C CYS A 63 3.42 7.54 1.06
N TYR A 64 3.67 8.51 1.94
CA TYR A 64 4.65 8.35 3.02
C TYR A 64 4.24 7.21 3.95
N GLY A 65 5.18 6.28 4.21
CA GLY A 65 4.89 5.10 5.04
C GLY A 65 3.83 4.15 4.46
N CYS A 66 3.59 4.19 3.15
CA CYS A 66 2.61 3.32 2.49
C CYS A 66 2.89 1.83 2.77
N ILE A 67 1.83 1.09 3.10
CA ILE A 67 1.92 -0.36 3.39
C ILE A 67 2.51 -1.18 2.24
N ARG A 68 2.43 -0.67 1.01
CA ARG A 68 3.05 -1.31 -0.16
C ARG A 68 4.57 -1.39 -0.02
N PHE A 69 5.22 -0.36 0.52
CA PHE A 69 6.69 -0.37 0.72
C PHE A 69 7.09 -1.36 1.81
N TYR A 70 6.29 -1.46 2.87
CA TYR A 70 6.44 -2.52 3.87
C TYR A 70 6.31 -3.91 3.26
N LYS A 71 5.28 -4.15 2.42
CA LYS A 71 5.09 -5.42 1.70
C LYS A 71 6.30 -5.75 0.80
N ILE A 72 6.82 -4.78 0.04
CA ILE A 72 8.00 -4.98 -0.82
C ILE A 72 9.22 -5.35 0.01
N ALA A 73 9.53 -4.57 1.03
CA ALA A 73 10.68 -4.84 1.90
C ALA A 73 10.54 -6.18 2.67
N LEU A 74 9.32 -6.56 3.07
CA LEU A 74 9.06 -7.86 3.68
C LEU A 74 9.22 -9.02 2.68
N LYS A 75 8.83 -8.85 1.41
CA LYS A 75 9.08 -9.87 0.37
C LYS A 75 10.58 -10.06 0.08
N GLU A 76 11.37 -9.00 0.19
CA GLU A 76 12.83 -9.06 0.06
C GLU A 76 13.46 -9.80 1.25
N LYS A 77 12.99 -9.55 2.48
CA LYS A 77 13.62 -10.07 3.71
C LYS A 77 13.07 -11.41 4.22
N SER A 78 11.83 -11.79 3.89
CA SER A 78 11.15 -12.94 4.51
C SER A 78 10.54 -13.90 3.49
N VAL A 79 11.07 -15.13 3.47
CA VAL A 79 10.54 -16.24 2.66
C VAL A 79 9.15 -16.64 3.14
N ILE A 80 8.93 -16.65 4.47
CA ILE A 80 7.64 -16.95 5.10
C ILE A 80 6.58 -15.94 4.65
N PHE A 81 6.93 -14.65 4.62
CA PHE A 81 6.02 -13.62 4.13
C PHE A 81 5.70 -13.80 2.65
N ARG A 82 6.67 -14.18 1.80
CA ARG A 82 6.37 -14.47 0.39
C ARG A 82 5.37 -15.62 0.27
N TRP A 83 5.63 -16.74 0.94
CA TRP A 83 4.74 -17.91 0.89
C TRP A 83 3.32 -17.58 1.38
N LEU A 84 3.20 -16.89 2.53
CA LEU A 84 1.91 -16.48 3.07
C LEU A 84 1.21 -15.50 2.13
N ASN A 85 1.94 -14.51 1.62
CA ASN A 85 1.40 -13.56 0.66
C ASN A 85 0.88 -14.27 -0.58
N ASP A 86 1.61 -15.23 -1.13
CA ASP A 86 1.23 -15.86 -2.40
C ASP A 86 -0.01 -16.75 -2.24
N ARG A 87 -0.30 -17.23 -1.03
CA ARG A 87 -1.56 -17.92 -0.67
C ARG A 87 -2.71 -16.96 -0.42
N VAL A 88 -2.46 -15.83 0.25
CA VAL A 88 -3.52 -14.89 0.67
C VAL A 88 -3.88 -13.89 -0.44
N ASN A 89 -2.93 -13.52 -1.29
CA ASN A 89 -3.11 -12.50 -2.33
C ASN A 89 -4.19 -12.89 -3.35
N PRO A 90 -4.31 -14.14 -3.85
CA PRO A 90 -5.40 -14.52 -4.75
C PRO A 90 -6.78 -14.38 -4.12
N ILE A 91 -6.91 -14.72 -2.83
CA ILE A 91 -8.18 -14.59 -2.09
C ILE A 91 -8.54 -13.12 -1.91
N PHE A 92 -7.55 -12.31 -1.52
CA PHE A 92 -7.73 -10.88 -1.36
C PHE A 92 -8.12 -10.20 -2.68
N ASP A 93 -7.43 -10.55 -3.77
CA ASP A 93 -7.69 -9.98 -5.09
C ASP A 93 -9.07 -10.40 -5.60
N ALA A 94 -9.49 -11.66 -5.42
CA ALA A 94 -10.84 -12.11 -5.78
C ALA A 94 -11.94 -11.37 -5.01
N VAL A 95 -11.76 -11.15 -3.70
CA VAL A 95 -12.71 -10.38 -2.89
C VAL A 95 -12.70 -8.90 -3.33
N LEU A 96 -11.53 -8.34 -3.63
CA LEU A 96 -11.40 -6.96 -4.08
C LEU A 96 -12.06 -6.76 -5.45
N GLU A 97 -11.86 -7.66 -6.40
CA GLU A 97 -12.46 -7.64 -7.75
C GLU A 97 -13.99 -7.78 -7.70
N GLN A 98 -14.54 -8.48 -6.70
CA GLN A 98 -15.99 -8.53 -6.49
C GLN A 98 -16.56 -7.21 -5.95
N ILE A 99 -15.77 -6.43 -5.19
CA ILE A 99 -16.24 -5.21 -4.53
C ILE A 99 -16.00 -3.97 -5.41
N VAL A 100 -14.85 -3.93 -6.09
CA VAL A 100 -14.34 -2.77 -6.83
C VAL A 100 -14.62 -2.94 -8.31
N ALA A 101 -15.28 -1.94 -8.90
CA ALA A 101 -15.59 -1.96 -10.32
C ALA A 101 -14.33 -1.79 -11.19
N PRO A 102 -14.33 -2.30 -12.44
CA PRO A 102 -13.21 -2.12 -13.37
C PRO A 102 -12.82 -0.65 -13.60
N ASP A 103 -13.80 0.26 -13.61
CA ASP A 103 -13.59 1.70 -13.77
C ASP A 103 -12.83 2.32 -12.59
N GLU A 104 -13.14 1.87 -11.36
CA GLU A 104 -12.46 2.29 -10.14
C GLU A 104 -11.02 1.78 -10.11
N LEU A 105 -10.80 0.59 -10.68
CA LEU A 105 -9.45 0.05 -10.88
C LEU A 105 -8.65 0.89 -11.88
N HIS A 106 -9.30 1.41 -12.92
CA HIS A 106 -8.68 2.35 -13.84
C HIS A 106 -8.33 3.68 -13.14
N GLN A 107 -9.26 4.25 -12.36
CA GLN A 107 -9.02 5.47 -11.58
C GLN A 107 -7.84 5.30 -10.60
N SER A 108 -7.77 4.16 -9.91
CA SER A 108 -6.66 3.81 -9.02
C SER A 108 -5.31 3.67 -9.73
N LYS A 109 -5.29 3.23 -10.99
CA LYS A 109 -4.08 3.20 -11.84
C LYS A 109 -3.66 4.62 -12.23
N THR A 110 -4.61 5.45 -12.62
CA THR A 110 -4.38 6.86 -12.96
C THR A 110 -3.80 7.63 -11.77
N TYR A 111 -4.35 7.42 -10.56
CA TYR A 111 -3.81 7.98 -9.33
C TYR A 111 -2.37 7.58 -9.09
N ALA A 112 -2.07 6.28 -9.17
CA ALA A 112 -0.75 5.75 -8.87
C ALA A 112 0.31 6.35 -9.81
N ARG A 113 -0.03 6.50 -11.09
CA ARG A 113 0.83 7.16 -12.09
C ARG A 113 1.04 8.63 -11.75
N ALA A 114 -0.03 9.38 -11.51
CA ALA A 114 0.07 10.80 -11.17
C ALA A 114 0.86 11.02 -9.86
N ALA A 115 0.63 10.19 -8.83
CA ALA A 115 1.33 10.25 -7.55
C ALA A 115 2.82 9.89 -7.68
N THR A 116 3.16 8.93 -8.55
CA THR A 116 4.55 8.59 -8.88
C THR A 116 5.24 9.72 -9.64
N LEU A 117 4.52 10.43 -10.51
CA LEU A 117 5.05 11.58 -11.25
C LEU A 117 5.18 12.83 -10.37
N GLY A 118 4.45 12.91 -9.25
CA GLY A 118 4.40 14.08 -8.38
C GLY A 118 3.48 15.18 -8.92
N THR A 119 2.59 14.85 -9.86
CA THR A 119 1.66 15.79 -10.50
C THR A 119 0.33 15.91 -9.77
N VAL A 120 0.16 15.20 -8.65
CA VAL A 120 -1.07 15.24 -7.84
C VAL A 120 -0.95 16.38 -6.84
N ASN A 121 -1.87 17.35 -6.93
CA ASN A 121 -2.00 18.40 -5.92
C ASN A 121 -2.48 17.76 -4.59
N PRO A 122 -1.92 18.13 -3.42
CA PRO A 122 -2.39 17.65 -2.11
C PRO A 122 -3.92 17.63 -1.92
N ASP A 123 -4.64 18.66 -2.36
CA ASP A 123 -6.10 18.70 -2.21
C ASP A 123 -6.81 17.61 -3.02
N GLN A 124 -6.33 17.34 -4.25
CA GLN A 124 -6.81 16.21 -5.06
C GLN A 124 -6.41 14.86 -4.45
N ALA A 125 -5.22 14.78 -3.85
CA ALA A 125 -4.77 13.57 -3.18
C ALA A 125 -5.68 13.21 -1.99
N ASP A 126 -6.13 14.22 -1.23
CA ASP A 126 -7.01 14.05 -0.08
C ASP A 126 -8.44 13.74 -0.47
N GLU A 127 -8.95 14.34 -1.55
CA GLU A 127 -10.25 14.00 -2.11
C GLU A 127 -10.30 12.52 -2.53
N TRP A 128 -9.24 12.03 -3.17
CA TRP A 128 -9.16 10.64 -3.64
C TRP A 128 -8.89 9.64 -2.50
N MET A 129 -8.47 10.13 -1.33
CA MET A 129 -8.11 9.34 -0.16
C MET A 129 -9.08 9.57 1.02
N LYS A 130 -10.18 10.29 0.80
CA LYS A 130 -11.14 10.72 1.83
C LYS A 130 -11.58 9.54 2.70
N GLY A 131 -11.28 9.62 3.99
CA GLY A 131 -11.61 8.58 4.98
C GLY A 131 -10.49 7.60 5.35
N GLN A 132 -9.25 7.79 4.89
CA GLN A 132 -8.10 6.99 5.36
C GLN A 132 -6.99 7.83 6.00
N LYS A 133 -6.46 7.34 7.13
CA LYS A 133 -5.13 7.74 7.62
C LYS A 133 -4.07 6.96 6.84
N VAL A 134 -3.27 7.69 6.09
CA VAL A 134 -2.10 7.19 5.37
C VAL A 134 -0.99 6.87 6.39
N GLY A 135 -0.50 5.63 6.39
CA GLY A 135 0.54 5.17 7.31
C GLY A 135 0.05 4.23 8.41
N PHE A 136 1.02 3.68 9.17
CA PHE A 136 0.73 2.85 10.34
C PHE A 136 0.17 3.66 11.52
#